data_AF-A0A382SFH6-F1
#
_entry.id   AF-A0A382SFH6-F1
#
_cell.length_a   1.000
_cell.length_b   1.000
_cell.length_c   1.000
_cell.angle_alpha   90.00
_cell.angle_beta   90.00
_cell.angle_gamma   90.00
#
_symmetry.space_group_name_H-M   'P 1'
#
loop_
_entity.id
_entity.type
_entity.pdbx_description
1 polymer ?
#
loop_
_entity_poly.entity_id
_entity_poly.type
_entity_poly.pdbx_seq_one_letter_code
_entity_poly.pdbx_strand_id
1 'polypeptide(L)' 'MTIAGARKLLANGELSSRELTQDHVSAVSKAGVLNAIITETPEVALAMADASDARRARGSVGALEGIPL' A
#
# COMPACT_ATOMS: atom_id res chain seq x y z
N MET A 1 0.66 0.83 11.98
CA MET A 1 1.74 -0.14 11.66
C MET A 1 2.99 0.64 11.24
N THR A 2 4.20 0.10 11.43
CA THR A 2 5.44 0.72 10.92
C THR A 2 5.77 0.16 9.52
N ILE A 3 6.55 0.89 8.72
CA ILE A 3 7.03 0.41 7.41
C ILE A 3 7.74 -0.94 7.53
N ALA A 4 8.60 -1.10 8.55
CA ALA A 4 9.31 -2.36 8.79
C ALA A 4 8.35 -3.51 9.12
N GLY A 5 7.31 -3.25 9.91
CA GLY A 5 6.25 -4.22 10.21
C GLY A 5 5.47 -4.62 8.96
N ALA A 6 5.04 -3.63 8.17
CA ALA A 6 4.33 -3.84 6.90
C ALA A 6 5.15 -4.70 5.93
N ARG A 7 6.44 -4.36 5.76
CA ARG A 7 7.35 -5.11 4.89
C ARG A 7 7.49 -6.56 5.33
N LYS A 8 7.52 -6.83 6.63
CA LYS A 8 7.59 -8.19 7.18
C LYS A 8 6.33 -8.99 6.86
N LEU A 9 5.14 -8.42 7.11
CA LEU A 9 3.87 -9.08 6.80
C LEU A 9 3.73 -9.37 5.30
N LEU A 10 4.07 -8.39 4.45
CA LEU A 10 4.10 -8.55 3.01
C LEU A 10 5.08 -9.64 2.57
N ALA A 11 6.26 -9.74 3.22
CA ALA A 11 7.28 -10.75 2.90
C ALA A 11 6.83 -12.16 3.32
N ASN A 12 6.05 -12.25 4.40
CA ASN A 12 5.48 -13.48 4.89
C ASN A 12 4.20 -13.91 4.11
N GLY A 13 3.67 -13.03 3.26
CA GLY A 13 2.40 -13.27 2.56
C GLY A 13 1.17 -13.21 3.47
N GLU A 14 1.31 -12.66 4.67
CA GLU A 14 0.21 -12.46 5.63
C GLU A 14 -0.68 -11.27 5.25
N LEU A 15 -0.17 -10.41 4.37
CA LEU A 15 -0.84 -9.22 3.85
C LEU A 15 -0.42 -9.01 2.39
N SER A 16 -1.32 -8.51 1.56
CA SER A 16 -1.01 -8.01 0.21
C SER A 16 -0.79 -6.51 0.18
N SER A 17 -0.04 -6.02 -0.81
CA SER A 17 0.11 -4.58 -1.05
C SER A 17 -1.25 -3.95 -1.34
N ARG A 18 -2.12 -4.68 -2.05
CA ARG A 18 -3.47 -4.25 -2.36
C ARG A 18 -4.30 -3.98 -1.10
N GLU A 19 -4.34 -4.92 -0.16
CA GLU A 19 -5.05 -4.76 1.12
C GLU A 19 -4.49 -3.59 1.92
N LEU A 20 -3.16 -3.50 2.03
CA LEU A 20 -2.49 -2.43 2.76
C LEU A 20 -2.81 -1.04 2.20
N THR A 21 -2.81 -0.92 0.87
CA THR A 21 -3.11 0.34 0.17
C THR A 21 -4.59 0.70 0.30
N GLN A 22 -5.49 -0.29 0.19
CA GLN A 22 -6.93 -0.08 0.37
C GLN A 22 -7.25 0.47 1.76
N ASP A 23 -6.59 -0.04 2.79
CA ASP A 23 -6.75 0.46 4.16
C ASP A 23 -6.30 1.92 4.29
N HIS A 24 -5.17 2.30 3.67
CA HIS A 24 -4.68 3.68 3.68
C HIS A 24 -5.61 4.63 2.92
N VAL A 25 -6.05 4.25 1.73
CA VAL A 25 -7.04 5.02 0.95
C VAL A 25 -8.31 5.25 1.76
N SER A 26 -8.80 4.20 2.44
CA SER A 26 -10.00 4.29 3.26
C SER A 26 -9.80 5.21 4.48
N ALA A 27 -8.60 5.22 5.06
CA ALA A 27 -8.24 6.11 6.16
C ALA A 27 -8.14 7.57 5.70
N VAL A 28 -7.51 7.83 4.54
CA VAL A 28 -7.41 9.17 3.93
C VAL A 28 -8.80 9.74 3.66
N SER A 29 -9.67 8.96 3.02
CA SER A 29 -11.05 9.39 2.70
C SER A 29 -11.85 9.78 3.94
N LYS A 30 -11.66 9.07 5.07
CA LYS A 30 -12.30 9.40 6.35
C LYS A 30 -11.67 10.60 7.06
N ALA A 31 -10.42 10.92 6.74
CA ALA A 31 -9.64 11.96 7.41
C ALA A 31 -9.61 13.30 6.65
N GLY A 32 -10.55 13.54 5.73
CA GLY A 32 -10.61 14.77 4.91
C GLY A 32 -10.61 16.08 5.72
N VAL A 33 -11.11 16.06 6.96
CA VAL A 33 -11.06 17.23 7.88
C VAL A 33 -9.64 17.72 8.18
N LEU A 34 -8.64 16.85 8.06
CA LEU A 34 -7.24 17.20 8.29
C LEU A 34 -6.63 18.01 7.14
N ASN A 35 -7.27 18.02 5.96
CA ASN A 35 -6.78 18.70 4.77
C ASN A 35 -5.31 18.36 4.43
N ALA A 36 -4.93 17.09 4.66
CA ALA A 36 -3.55 16.62 4.54
C ALA A 36 -3.17 16.16 3.13
N ILE A 37 -4.16 15.90 2.27
CA ILE A 37 -3.98 15.45 0.89
C ILE A 37 -4.68 16.46 -0.02
N ILE A 38 -3.96 16.96 -1.03
CA ILE A 38 -4.50 17.92 -2.01
C ILE A 38 -5.30 17.18 -3.10
N THR A 39 -4.71 16.12 -3.65
CA THR A 39 -5.31 15.33 -4.73
C THR A 39 -5.26 13.86 -4.35
N GLU A 40 -6.41 13.27 -4.07
CA GLU A 40 -6.53 11.84 -3.86
C GLU A 40 -6.46 11.10 -5.21
N THR A 41 -5.72 9.99 -5.25
CA THR A 41 -5.57 9.15 -6.46
C THR A 41 -5.79 7.67 -6.14
N PRO A 42 -6.96 7.30 -5.56
CA PRO A 42 -7.17 5.96 -5.04
C PRO A 42 -7.08 4.89 -6.12
N GLU A 43 -7.63 5.10 -7.31
CA GLU A 43 -7.59 4.13 -8.40
C GLU A 43 -6.15 3.84 -8.86
N VAL A 44 -5.32 4.89 -8.92
CA VAL A 44 -3.90 4.77 -9.31
C VAL A 44 -3.11 4.03 -8.23
N ALA A 45 -3.28 4.42 -6.97
CA ALA A 45 -2.61 3.77 -5.84
C ALA A 45 -2.93 2.27 -5.79
N LEU A 46 -4.20 1.94 -6.01
CA LEU A 46 -4.71 0.58 -6.04
C LEU A 46 -4.15 -0.25 -7.21
N ALA A 47 -4.12 0.33 -8.42
CA ALA A 47 -3.51 -0.34 -9.58
C ALA A 47 -1.99 -0.56 -9.41
N MET A 48 -1.30 0.39 -8.77
CA MET A 48 0.13 0.26 -8.44
C MET A 48 0.38 -0.84 -7.40
N ALA A 49 -0.51 -0.99 -6.43
CA ALA A 49 -0.45 -2.05 -5.42
C ALA A 49 -0.67 -3.43 -6.04
N ASP A 50 -1.65 -3.58 -6.93
CA ASP A 50 -1.89 -4.84 -7.67
C ASP A 50 -0.65 -5.22 -8.51
N ALA A 51 -0.05 -4.24 -9.20
CA ALA A 51 1.19 -4.45 -9.94
C ALA A 51 2.37 -4.80 -9.01
N SER A 52 2.40 -4.26 -7.79
CA SER A 52 3.39 -4.61 -6.79
C SER A 52 3.25 -6.04 -6.33
N ASP A 53 2.05 -6.50 -6.01
CA ASP A 53 1.80 -7.88 -5.62
C ASP A 53 2.21 -8.87 -6.72
N ALA A 54 1.96 -8.53 -7.99
CA ALA A 54 2.46 -9.30 -9.12
C ALA A 54 4.01 -9.37 -9.17
N ARG A 55 4.71 -8.26 -8.86
CA ARG A 55 6.19 -8.23 -8.75
C ARG A 55 6.70 -9.05 -7.56
N ARG A 56 5.98 -9.01 -6.44
CA ARG A 56 6.33 -9.78 -5.24
C ARG A 56 6.16 -11.27 -5.46
N ALA A 57 5.09 -11.69 -6.14
CA ALA A 57 4.85 -13.09 -6.50
C ALA A 57 5.95 -13.69 -7.38
N ARG A 58 6.58 -12.89 -8.26
CA ARG A 58 7.72 -13.30 -9.10
C ARG A 58 9.09 -13.13 -8.41
N GLY A 59 9.13 -12.84 -7.11
CA GLY A 59 10.37 -12.66 -6.35
C GLY A 59 11.12 -11.35 -6.62
N SER A 60 10.54 -10.40 -7.35
CA SER A 60 11.12 -9.07 -7.57
C SER A 60 10.70 -8.12 -6.44
N VAL A 61 11.44 -8.14 -5.32
CA VAL A 61 11.09 -7.38 -4.11
C VAL A 61 12.17 -6.34 -3.78
N GLY A 62 11.87 -5.07 -4.04
CA GLY A 62 12.66 -3.94 -3.55
C GLY A 62 12.39 -3.62 -2.07
N ALA A 63 13.20 -2.73 -1.48
CA ALA A 63 13.13 -2.39 -0.05
C ALA A 63 11.76 -1.83 0.41
N LEU A 64 11.03 -1.20 -0.50
CA LEU A 64 9.72 -0.56 -0.28
C LEU A 64 8.64 -1.13 -1.21
N GLU A 65 8.88 -2.27 -1.83
CA GLU A 65 7.95 -2.86 -2.80
C GLU A 65 6.60 -3.16 -2.13
N GLY A 66 5.58 -2.40 -2.51
CA GLY A 66 4.20 -2.56 -2.04
C GLY A 66 3.85 -1.78 -0.77
N ILE A 67 4.74 -0.89 -0.31
CA ILE A 67 4.48 0.03 0.80
C ILE A 67 3.80 1.30 0.27
N PRO A 68 2.62 1.70 0.77
CA PRO A 68 1.99 2.98 0.42
C PRO A 68 2.76 4.14 1.07
N LEU A 69 2.98 5.20 0.30
CA LEU A 69 3.70 6.43 0.69
C LEU A 69 3.00 7.66 0.13
#